data_AF-A0A439KLS0-F1
#
_entry.id   AF-A0A439KLS0-F1
#
_cell.length_a   1.000
_cell.length_b   1.000
_cell.length_c   1.000
_cell.angle_alpha   90.00
_cell.angle_beta   90.00
_cell.angle_gamma   90.00
#
_symmetry.space_group_name_H-M   'P 1'
#
loop_
_entity.id
_entity.type
_entity.pdbx_description
1 polymer ?
#
loop_
_entity_poly.entity_id
_entity_poly.type
_entity_poly.pdbx_seq_one_letter_code
_entity_poly.pdbx_strand_id
1 'polypeptide(L)' 'MSDFNLSAFSDAIADITAAAAPATASFATHQHRTATAFHWRDGYFIAAEEAVEAGEEIELTLSSGDKVKAELVGRD' A
#
# COMPACT_ATOMS: atom_id res chain seq x y z
N MET A 1 -23.44 -6.61 -30.92
CA MET A 1 -23.19 -6.15 -29.54
C MET A 1 -22.06 -7.01 -29.01
N SER A 2 -21.05 -6.47 -28.32
CA SER A 2 -19.91 -7.28 -27.89
C SER A 2 -20.36 -8.32 -26.85
N ASP A 3 -19.88 -9.56 -27.00
CA ASP A 3 -20.02 -10.65 -26.01
C ASP A 3 -19.15 -10.43 -24.77
N PHE A 4 -19.02 -9.17 -24.32
CA PHE A 4 -18.18 -8.82 -23.19
C PHE A 4 -18.86 -9.29 -21.90
N ASN A 5 -18.23 -10.27 -21.25
CA ASN A 5 -18.70 -10.79 -19.98
C ASN A 5 -18.21 -9.92 -18.82
N LEU A 6 -19.09 -9.03 -18.34
CA LEU A 6 -18.80 -8.13 -17.23
C LEU A 6 -18.51 -8.86 -15.91
N SER A 7 -19.14 -10.02 -15.66
CA SER A 7 -18.90 -10.77 -14.42
C SER A 7 -17.49 -11.35 -14.41
N ALA A 8 -17.08 -11.98 -15.51
CA ALA A 8 -15.73 -12.54 -15.64
C ALA A 8 -14.64 -11.45 -15.51
N PHE A 9 -14.89 -10.25 -16.03
CA PHE A 9 -13.98 -9.12 -15.87
C PHE A 9 -13.92 -8.64 -14.41
N SER A 10 -15.07 -8.54 -13.74
CA SER A 10 -15.13 -8.17 -12.32
C SER A 10 -14.40 -9.16 -11.44
N ASP A 11 -14.59 -10.46 -11.68
CA ASP A 11 -13.91 -11.53 -10.94
C ASP A 11 -12.40 -11.46 -11.13
N ALA A 12 -11.93 -11.22 -12.36
CA ALA A 12 -10.51 -11.06 -12.63
C ALA A 12 -9.87 -9.87 -11.89
N ILE A 13 -10.58 -8.74 -11.75
CA ILE A 13 -10.10 -7.60 -10.94
C ILE A 13 -10.06 -7.96 -9.45
N ALA A 14 -11.08 -8.68 -8.97
CA ALA A 14 -11.15 -9.10 -7.57
C ALA A 14 -9.98 -10.04 -7.23
N ASP A 15 -9.67 -10.99 -8.11
CA ASP A 15 -8.55 -11.93 -7.93
C ASP A 15 -7.19 -11.20 -7.87
N ILE A 16 -6.95 -10.24 -8.76
CA ILE A 16 -5.71 -9.43 -8.75
C ILE A 16 -5.62 -8.60 -7.46
N THR A 17 -6.74 -8.02 -7.03
CA THR A 17 -6.78 -7.20 -5.81
C THR A 17 -6.52 -8.06 -4.57
N ALA A 18 -7.13 -9.26 -4.50
CA ALA A 18 -6.91 -10.21 -3.42
C ALA A 18 -5.45 -10.69 -3.37
N ALA A 19 -4.81 -10.91 -4.52
CA ALA A 19 -3.40 -11.27 -4.60
C ALA A 19 -2.47 -10.13 -4.14
N ALA A 20 -2.83 -8.88 -4.41
CA ALA A 20 -2.05 -7.70 -4.03
C ALA A 20 -2.25 -7.27 -2.57
N ALA A 21 -3.42 -7.53 -1.98
CA ALA A 21 -3.80 -7.05 -0.65
C ALA A 21 -2.78 -7.39 0.46
N PRO A 22 -2.17 -8.60 0.54
CA PRO A 22 -1.18 -8.89 1.57
C PRO A 22 0.08 -8.01 1.48
N ALA A 23 0.41 -7.51 0.29
CA ALA A 23 1.59 -6.68 0.05
C ALA A 23 1.34 -5.18 0.25
N THR A 24 0.12 -4.75 0.57
CA THR A 24 -0.17 -3.34 0.83
C THR A 24 -0.14 -3.02 2.32
N ALA A 25 0.26 -1.78 2.62
CA ALA A 25 0.20 -1.19 3.94
C ALA A 25 -0.33 0.24 3.82
N SER A 26 -0.84 0.78 4.92
CA SER A 26 -1.21 2.20 5.03
C SER A 26 -0.40 2.88 6.11
N PHE A 27 -0.30 4.20 6.06
CA PHE A 27 0.26 5.00 7.14
C PHE A 27 -0.41 6.36 7.18
N ALA A 28 -0.33 7.02 8.34
CA ALA A 28 -0.77 8.39 8.48
C ALA A 28 0.38 9.33 8.08
N THR A 29 0.05 10.30 7.24
CA THR A 29 0.92 11.46 6.96
C THR A 29 0.74 12.51 8.06
N HIS A 30 1.66 13.47 8.11
CA HIS A 30 1.62 14.60 9.04
C HIS A 30 0.27 15.34 9.03
N GLN A 31 -0.32 15.53 7.84
CA GLN A 31 -1.60 16.23 7.67
C GLN A 31 -2.83 15.38 8.05
N HIS A 32 -2.63 14.29 8.81
CA HIS A 32 -3.64 13.29 9.17
C HIS A 32 -4.34 12.67 7.95
N ARG A 33 -3.69 12.71 6.77
CA ARG A 33 -4.17 11.98 5.58
C ARG A 33 -3.60 10.58 5.61
N THR A 34 -4.34 9.63 5.07
CA THR A 34 -3.85 8.27 4.87
C THR A 34 -3.12 8.18 3.55
N ALA A 35 -1.92 7.62 3.58
CA ALA A 35 -1.15 7.23 2.42
C ALA A 35 -0.98 5.71 2.39
N THR A 36 -0.53 5.20 1.25
CA THR A 36 -0.30 3.78 1.04
C THR A 36 1.17 3.51 0.76
N ALA A 37 1.60 2.31 1.14
CA ALA A 37 2.88 1.75 0.78
C ALA A 37 2.68 0.32 0.29
N PHE A 38 3.62 -0.21 -0.49
CA PHE A 38 3.65 -1.62 -0.85
C PHE A 38 4.97 -2.27 -0.48
N HIS A 39 4.89 -3.53 -0.06
CA HIS A 39 6.04 -4.35 0.27
C HIS A 39 6.83 -4.67 -1.00
N TRP A 40 8.11 -4.32 -1.01
CA TRP A 40 9.00 -4.60 -2.14
C TRP A 40 9.87 -5.83 -1.87
N ARG A 41 10.48 -5.90 -0.68
CA ARG A 41 11.33 -6.98 -0.19
C ARG A 41 11.37 -6.93 1.33
N ASP A 42 11.86 -7.99 1.96
CA ASP A 42 11.89 -8.13 3.42
C ASP A 42 12.35 -6.86 4.15
N GLY A 43 11.44 -6.27 4.93
CA GLY A 43 11.69 -5.08 5.73
C GLY A 43 11.63 -3.74 4.97
N TYR A 44 11.33 -3.75 3.67
CA TYR A 44 11.26 -2.55 2.85
C TYR A 44 9.89 -2.36 2.21
N PHE A 45 9.35 -1.16 2.44
CA PHE A 45 8.13 -0.67 1.81
C PHE A 45 8.45 0.55 0.95
N ILE A 46 7.75 0.67 -0.17
CA ILE A 46 7.85 1.81 -1.07
C ILE A 46 6.56 2.61 -0.96
N ALA A 47 6.71 3.92 -0.79
CA ALA A 47 5.63 4.90 -0.78
C ALA A 47 6.00 6.07 -1.70
N ALA A 48 5.00 6.88 -2.05
CA ALA A 48 5.21 8.10 -2.80
C ALA A 48 6.01 9.10 -1.94
N GLU A 49 7.00 9.78 -2.54
CA GLU A 49 7.91 10.68 -1.81
C GLU A 49 7.13 11.79 -1.09
N GLU A 50 6.14 12.38 -1.75
CA GLU A 50 5.32 13.46 -1.22
C GLU A 50 4.48 13.06 0.00
N ALA A 51 4.32 11.76 0.25
CA ALA A 51 3.62 11.24 1.41
C ALA A 51 4.56 11.01 2.61
N VAL A 52 5.87 10.94 2.40
CA VAL A 52 6.86 10.62 3.45
C VAL A 52 7.66 11.86 3.82
N GLU A 53 7.31 12.47 4.95
CA GLU A 53 8.02 13.65 5.46
C GLU A 53 9.30 13.25 6.20
N ALA A 54 10.38 14.02 5.98
CA ALA A 54 11.68 13.72 6.55
C ALA A 54 11.72 14.01 8.06
N GLY A 55 12.26 13.06 8.83
CA GLY A 55 12.52 13.24 10.27
C GLY A 55 11.37 12.84 11.19
N GLU A 56 10.27 12.30 10.66
CA GLU A 56 9.14 11.82 11.45
C GLU A 56 9.15 10.30 11.66
N GLU A 57 8.51 9.88 12.76
CA GLU A 57 8.26 8.47 13.05
C GLU A 57 7.13 7.96 12.15
N ILE A 58 7.42 6.96 11.33
CA ILE A 58 6.44 6.36 10.42
C ILE A 58 5.85 5.12 11.11
N GLU A 59 4.53 5.01 11.15
CA GLU A 59 3.83 3.80 11.60
C GLU A 59 3.04 3.20 10.44
N LEU A 60 3.48 2.04 9.96
CA LEU A 60 2.78 1.26 8.96
C LEU A 60 1.69 0.42 9.63
N THR A 61 0.49 0.45 9.07
CA THR A 61 -0.57 -0.53 9.33
C THR A 61 -0.54 -1.57 8.20
N LEU A 62 -0.17 -2.80 8.54
CA LEU A 62 -0.08 -3.91 7.59
C LEU A 62 -1.46 -4.43 7.20
N SER A 63 -1.52 -5.23 6.15
CA SER A 63 -2.74 -5.94 5.71
C SER A 63 -3.36 -6.84 6.78
N SER A 64 -2.56 -7.32 7.75
CA SER A 64 -3.04 -8.04 8.94
C SER A 64 -3.76 -7.15 9.96
N GLY A 65 -3.61 -5.82 9.85
CA GLY A 65 -4.01 -4.84 10.85
C GLY A 65 -2.92 -4.52 11.88
N ASP A 66 -1.79 -5.22 11.85
CA ASP A 66 -0.68 -4.96 12.76
C ASP A 66 -0.03 -3.60 12.47
N LYS A 67 0.39 -2.93 13.53
CA LYS A 67 1.10 -1.65 13.46
C LYS A 67 2.58 -1.84 13.71
N VAL A 68 3.41 -1.35 12.79
CA VAL A 68 4.86 -1.52 12.82
C VAL A 68 5.54 -0.18 12.60
N LYS A 69 6.51 0.14 13.45
CA LYS A 69 7.36 1.32 13.28
C LYS A 69 8.29 1.14 12.09
N ALA A 70 8.44 2.20 11.30
CA ALA A 70 9.30 2.28 10.14
C ALA A 70 10.08 3.59 10.15
N GLU A 71 11.14 3.63 9.36
CA GLU A 71 11.97 4.80 9.16
C GLU A 71 12.23 5.02 7.67
N LEU A 72 12.47 6.27 7.29
CA LEU A 72 12.87 6.61 5.93
C LEU A 72 14.33 6.20 5.70
N VAL A 73 14.53 5.19 4.85
CA VAL A 73 15.86 4.64 4.51
C VAL A 73 16.48 5.22 3.24
N GLY A 74 15.70 5.92 2.42
CA GLY A 74 16.16 6.54 1.16
C GLY A 74 15.03 7.17 0.36
N ARG A 75 15.39 8.09 -0.54
CA ARG A 75 14.50 8.76 -1.51
C ARG A 75 15.27 9.01 -2.81
N ASP A 76 14.53 9.20 -3.90
CA ASP A 76 15.09 9.70 -5.18
C ASP A 76 15.50 11.19 -5.02
#